data_AF-A0A964T5K3-F1
#
_entry.id   AF-A0A964T5K3-F1
#
_cell.length_a   1.000
_cell.length_b   1.000
_cell.length_c   1.000
_cell.angle_alpha   90.00
_cell.angle_beta   90.00
_cell.angle_gamma   90.00
#
_symmetry.space_group_name_H-M   'P 1'
#
loop_
_entity.id
_entity.type
_entity.pdbx_description
1 polymer ?
#
loop_
_entity_poly.entity_id
_entity_poly.type
_entity_poly.pdbx_seq_one_letter_code
_entity_poly.pdbx_strand_id
1 'polypeptide(L)' 'MAGEFARVVLVTGAGSGIGAATVRRLAGPGTAILVHTRANRDGAATAAAAAEAAGARTEVCLGDLAEAGTAAG' A
#
# COMPACT_ATOMS: atom_id res chain seq x y z
N MET A 1 -8.76 21.14 -1.73
CA MET A 1 -7.41 20.57 -1.93
C MET A 1 -7.34 19.30 -1.11
N ALA A 2 -6.90 18.18 -1.70
CA ALA A 2 -6.43 17.07 -0.87
C ALA A 2 -5.35 17.64 0.04
N GLY A 3 -5.47 17.44 1.35
CA GLY A 3 -4.40 17.82 2.27
C GLY A 3 -3.11 17.21 1.76
N GLU A 4 -2.06 18.03 1.64
CA GLU A 4 -0.74 17.57 1.24
C GLU A 4 -0.31 16.45 2.19
N PHE A 5 -0.02 15.26 1.67
CA PHE A 5 0.48 14.18 2.50
C PHE A 5 1.88 14.56 2.98
N ALA A 6 2.12 14.51 4.28
CA ALA A 6 3.46 14.68 4.84
C ALA A 6 4.41 13.56 4.37
N ARG A 7 3.87 12.39 4.02
CA ARG A 7 4.63 11.26 3.50
C ARG A 7 3.81 10.44 2.50
N VAL A 8 4.44 10.03 1.40
CA VAL A 8 3.87 9.07 0.44
C VAL A 8 4.79 7.85 0.37
N VAL A 9 4.22 6.64 0.45
CA VAL A 9 4.96 5.37 0.48
C VAL A 9 4.36 4.39 -0.53
N LEU A 10 5.19 3.73 -1.33
CA LEU A 10 4.83 2.57 -2.13
C LEU A 10 5.48 1.33 -1.50
N VAL A 11 4.68 0.31 -1.17
CA VAL A 11 5.17 -0.98 -0.66
C VAL A 11 4.78 -2.09 -1.63
N THR A 12 5.77 -2.70 -2.28
CA THR A 12 5.59 -3.86 -3.17
C THR A 12 5.63 -5.17 -2.39
N GLY A 13 4.95 -6.21 -2.89
CA GLY A 13 4.90 -7.51 -2.20
C GLY A 13 4.18 -7.44 -0.84
N ALA A 14 3.27 -6.48 -0.67
CA ALA A 14 2.59 -6.17 0.59
C ALA A 14 1.32 -7.00 0.83
N GLY A 15 1.10 -8.06 0.04
CA GLY A 15 0.01 -9.00 0.28
C GLY A 15 0.21 -9.87 1.52
N SER A 16 1.43 -10.01 2.04
CA SER A 16 1.70 -10.81 3.23
C SER A 16 3.05 -10.45 3.86
N GLY A 17 3.41 -11.14 4.95
CA GLY A 17 4.75 -11.11 5.53
C GLY A 17 5.28 -9.71 5.84
N ILE A 18 6.53 -9.47 5.44
CA ILE A 18 7.26 -8.22 5.72
C ILE A 18 6.59 -7.02 5.05
N GLY A 19 6.17 -7.13 3.78
CA GLY A 19 5.53 -6.01 3.08
C GLY A 19 4.25 -5.55 3.80
N ALA A 20 3.40 -6.49 4.20
CA ALA A 20 2.20 -6.17 4.99
C ALA A 20 2.54 -5.58 6.36
N ALA A 21 3.61 -6.07 7.02
CA ALA A 21 4.06 -5.53 8.31
C ALA A 21 4.61 -4.10 8.16
N THR A 22 5.33 -3.82 7.07
CA THR A 22 5.83 -2.48 6.73
C THR A 22 4.69 -1.49 6.51
N VAL A 23 3.64 -1.88 5.78
CA VAL A 23 2.43 -1.06 5.61
C VAL A 23 1.84 -0.66 6.96
N ARG A 24 1.63 -1.65 7.85
CA ARG A 24 1.12 -1.39 9.21
C ARG A 24 2.03 -0.49 10.03
N ARG A 25 3.35 -0.66 9.90
CA ARG A 25 4.35 0.07 10.70
C ARG A 25 4.50 1.54 10.29
N LEU A 26 4.32 1.83 9.00
CA LEU A 26 4.46 3.18 8.43
C LEU A 26 3.15 3.97 8.44
N ALA A 27 2.03 3.32 8.73
CA ALA A 27 0.72 3.97 8.74
C ALA A 27 0.59 5.00 9.87
N GLY A 28 -0.11 6.09 9.57
CA GLY A 28 -0.37 7.18 10.49
C GLY A 28 -0.99 8.38 9.77
N PRO A 29 -1.52 9.36 10.50
CA PRO A 29 -2.03 10.61 9.93
C PRO A 29 -1.03 11.28 9.00
N GLY A 30 -1.52 11.86 7.90
CA GLY A 30 -0.67 12.54 6.92
C GLY A 30 0.16 11.61 6.05
N THR A 31 -0.01 10.29 6.14
CA THR A 31 0.67 9.31 5.29
C THR A 31 -0.27 8.75 4.22
N ALA A 32 0.17 8.74 2.96
CA ALA A 32 -0.45 7.96 1.90
C ALA A 32 0.38 6.70 1.61
N ILE A 33 -0.28 5.54 1.48
CA ILE A 33 0.38 4.25 1.22
C ILE A 33 -0.27 3.54 0.03
N LEU A 34 0.50 3.31 -1.04
CA LEU A 34 0.12 2.39 -2.10
C LEU A 34 0.59 0.98 -1.73
N VAL A 35 -0.37 0.07 -1.50
CA VAL A 35 -0.15 -1.33 -1.14
C VAL A 35 -0.18 -2.15 -2.41
N HIS A 36 1.00 -2.57 -2.87
CA HIS A 36 1.13 -3.39 -4.08
C HIS A 36 1.35 -4.86 -3.75
N THR A 37 0.73 -5.75 -4.53
CA THR A 37 1.05 -7.18 -4.55
C THR A 37 0.78 -7.76 -5.94
N ARG A 38 1.41 -8.90 -6.27
CA ARG A 38 1.14 -9.56 -7.56
C ARG A 38 -0.31 -10.03 -7.67
N ALA A 39 -0.77 -10.79 -6.68
CA ALA A 39 -2.06 -11.49 -6.76
C ALA A 39 -2.84 -11.62 -5.44
N ASN A 40 -2.19 -11.50 -4.27
CA ASN A 40 -2.84 -11.69 -2.97
C ASN A 40 -3.66 -10.46 -2.55
N ARG A 41 -4.79 -10.24 -3.23
CA ARG A 41 -5.69 -9.11 -3.00
C ARG A 41 -6.16 -9.03 -1.55
N ASP A 42 -6.58 -10.14 -0.97
CA ASP A 42 -7.19 -10.15 0.37
C ASP A 42 -6.18 -9.76 1.45
N GLY A 43 -4.95 -10.26 1.35
CA GLY A 43 -3.88 -9.87 2.25
C GLY A 43 -3.46 -8.42 2.10
N ALA A 44 -3.43 -7.88 0.88
CA ALA A 44 -3.18 -6.47 0.62
C ALA A 44 -4.31 -5.58 1.16
N ALA A 45 -5.57 -5.96 0.94
CA ALA A 45 -6.75 -5.26 1.46
C ALA A 45 -6.77 -5.28 3.00
N THR A 46 -6.39 -6.40 3.62
CA THR A 46 -6.25 -6.50 5.08
C THR A 46 -5.17 -5.55 5.62
N ALA A 47 -4.02 -5.46 4.94
CA ALA A 47 -2.95 -4.54 5.33
C ALA A 47 -3.37 -3.07 5.13
N ALA A 48 -4.06 -2.76 4.03
CA ALA A 48 -4.61 -1.45 3.72
C ALA A 48 -5.63 -1.00 4.79
N ALA A 49 -6.62 -1.85 5.11
CA ALA A 49 -7.62 -1.56 6.14
C ALA A 49 -6.98 -1.31 7.52
N ALA A 50 -5.94 -2.07 7.88
CA ALA A 50 -5.19 -1.84 9.12
C ALA A 50 -4.44 -0.49 9.12
N ALA A 51 -3.90 -0.07 7.97
CA ALA A 51 -3.26 1.23 7.82
C ALA A 51 -4.26 2.40 7.84
N GLU A 52 -5.43 2.23 7.23
CA GLU A 52 -6.53 3.21 7.28
C GLU A 52 -7.07 3.38 8.70
N ALA A 53 -7.21 2.28 9.46
CA ALA A 53 -7.57 2.32 10.87
C ALA A 53 -6.54 3.10 11.72
N ALA A 54 -5.28 3.16 11.29
CA ALA A 54 -4.22 3.97 11.91
C ALA A 54 -4.18 5.43 11.39
N GLY A 55 -5.08 5.83 10.49
CA GLY A 55 -5.20 7.19 9.98
C GLY A 55 -4.42 7.49 8.69
N ALA A 56 -3.83 6.46 8.05
CA ALA A 56 -3.26 6.63 6.72
C ALA A 56 -4.37 6.67 5.65
N ARG A 57 -4.04 7.22 4.48
CA ARG A 57 -4.82 7.01 3.26
C ARG A 57 -4.18 5.90 2.45
N THR A 58 -4.95 4.96 1.93
CA THR A 58 -4.39 3.83 1.19
C THR A 58 -5.03 3.61 -0.17
N GLU A 59 -4.28 2.96 -1.05
CA GLU A 59 -4.76 2.42 -2.31
C GLU A 59 -4.16 1.01 -2.49
N VAL A 60 -4.91 0.09 -3.09
CA VAL A 60 -4.44 -1.27 -3.38
C VAL A 60 -4.24 -1.44 -4.87
N CYS A 61 -3.01 -1.76 -5.27
CA CYS A 61 -2.66 -2.03 -6.66
C CYS A 61 -2.22 -3.49 -6.84
N LEU A 62 -2.75 -4.15 -7.87
CA LEU A 62 -2.33 -5.48 -8.26
C LEU A 62 -1.56 -5.44 -9.57
N GLY A 63 -0.59 -6.33 -9.72
CA GLY A 63 0.11 -6.52 -10.98
C GLY A 63 1.44 -7.21 -10.80
N ASP A 64 1.87 -7.95 -11.81
CA ASP A 64 3.20 -8.54 -11.84
C ASP A 64 4.23 -7.53 -12.34
N LEU A 65 5.16 -7.13 -11.47
CA LEU A 65 6.21 -6.16 -11.83
C LEU A 65 7.27 -6.77 -12.76
N ALA A 66 7.26 -8.08 -13.00
CA ALA A 66 8.05 -8.69 -14.07
C ALA A 66 7.49 -8.39 -15.47
N GLU A 67 6.18 -8.08 -15.59
CA GLU A 67 5.54 -7.73 -16.85
C GLU A 67 5.75 -6.25 -17.16
N ALA A 68 6.25 -5.96 -18.37
CA ALA A 68 6.49 -4.60 -18.81
C ALA A 68 5.17 -3.82 -18.88
N GLY A 69 5.19 -2.56 -18.41
CA GLY A 69 4.01 -1.70 -18.40
C GLY A 69 3.14 -1.81 -17.14
N THR A 70 3.34 -2.80 -16.27
CA THR A 70 2.56 -2.94 -15.03
C THR A 70 2.66 -1.72 -14.11
N ALA A 71 3.82 -1.07 -14.07
CA ALA A 71 4.05 0.15 -13.27
C ALA A 71 4.06 1.43 -14.11
N ALA A 72 3.52 1.40 -15.34
CA ALA A 72 3.39 2.58 -16.18
C ALA A 72 2.13 3.37 -15.75
N GLY A 73 2.32 4.25 -14.77
CA GLY A 73 1.34 5.23 -14.31
C GLY A 73 1.94 6.62 -14.24
#